data_AF-A0A263NXD9-F1
#
_entry.id   AF-A0A263NXD9-F1
#
_cell.length_a   1.000
_cell.length_b   1.000
_cell.length_c   1.000
_cell.angle_alpha   90.00
_cell.angle_beta   90.00
_cell.angle_gamma   90.00
#
_symmetry.space_group_name_H-M   'P 1'
#
loop_
_entity.id
_entity.type
_entity.pdbx_description
1 polymer ?
#
loop_
_entity_poly.entity_id
_entity_poly.type
_entity_poly.pdbx_seq_one_letter_code
_entity_poly.pdbx_strand_id
1 'polypeptide(L)' 'MTMTMSISELDQRLLSEGIAGWRNANAEIDTAIRSENWYAIESAQQDRSLQANAIALIFHKYADVTAKQGEHL' A
#
# COMPACT_ATOMS: atom_id res chain seq x y z
N MET A 1 -16.09 6.38 18.10
CA MET A 1 -16.42 5.03 17.61
C MET A 1 -15.19 4.49 16.90
N THR A 2 -14.61 3.40 17.41
CA THR A 2 -13.47 2.73 16.76
C THR A 2 -14.03 1.47 16.11
N MET A 3 -14.07 1.42 14.78
CA MET A 3 -14.43 0.20 14.05
C MET A 3 -13.19 -0.70 13.98
N THR A 4 -13.20 -1.80 14.72
CA THR A 4 -12.20 -2.85 14.62
C THR A 4 -12.57 -3.78 13.47
N MET A 5 -11.86 -3.69 12.36
CA MET A 5 -11.97 -4.64 11.24
C MET A 5 -11.00 -5.80 11.45
N SER A 6 -11.50 -7.03 11.39
CA SER A 6 -10.68 -8.23 11.49
C SER A 6 -10.08 -8.54 10.11
N ILE A 7 -8.80 -8.20 9.93
CA ILE A 7 -8.03 -8.48 8.71
C ILE A 7 -7.37 -9.86 8.87
N SER A 8 -7.32 -10.66 7.80
CA SER A 8 -6.62 -11.95 7.81
C SER A 8 -5.13 -11.75 8.06
N GLU A 9 -4.47 -12.71 8.73
CA GLU A 9 -3.03 -12.62 9.02
C GLU A 9 -2.19 -12.46 7.75
N LEU A 10 -2.56 -13.16 6.67
CA LEU A 10 -1.93 -13.02 5.37
C LEU A 10 -2.05 -11.60 4.82
N ASP A 11 -3.26 -11.02 4.82
CA ASP A 11 -3.47 -9.66 4.30
C ASP A 11 -2.80 -8.61 5.19
N GLN A 12 -2.72 -8.84 6.51
CA GLN A 12 -1.99 -7.97 7.43
C GLN A 12 -0.48 -7.98 7.13
N ARG A 13 0.07 -9.15 6.83
CA ARG A 13 1.47 -9.28 6.40
C ARG A 13 1.70 -8.59 5.06
N LEU A 14 0.86 -8.84 4.06
CA LEU A 14 0.95 -8.20 2.75
C LEU A 14 0.81 -6.67 2.85
N LEU A 15 -0.07 -6.17 3.72
CA LEU A 15 -0.21 -4.74 3.98
C LEU A 15 1.07 -4.16 4.59
N SER A 16 1.68 -4.87 5.54
CA SER A 16 2.92 -4.45 6.19
C SER A 16 4.09 -4.42 5.20
N GLU A 17 4.21 -5.46 4.37
CA GLU A 17 5.21 -5.55 3.29
C GLU A 17 5.01 -4.44 2.25
N GLY A 18 3.75 -4.20 1.84
CA GLY A 18 3.41 -3.13 0.90
C GLY A 18 3.74 -1.73 1.43
N ILE A 19 3.42 -1.44 2.70
CA ILE A 19 3.77 -0.16 3.34
C ILE A 19 5.29 0.02 3.43
N ALA A 20 6.02 -1.04 3.79
CA ALA A 20 7.48 -1.01 3.85
C ALA A 20 8.08 -0.76 2.46
N GLY A 21 7.63 -1.50 1.44
CA GLY A 21 8.05 -1.32 0.05
C GLY A 21 7.78 0.09 -0.47
N TRP A 22 6.59 0.64 -0.21
CA TRP A 22 6.24 2.00 -0.62
C TRP A 22 7.16 3.06 0.02
N ARG A 23 7.49 2.90 1.31
CA ARG A 23 8.44 3.79 2.01
C ARG A 23 9.85 3.69 1.42
N ASN A 24 10.30 2.47 1.11
CA ASN A 24 11.61 2.26 0.51
C ASN A 24 11.70 2.90 -0.88
N ALA A 25 10.68 2.73 -1.71
CA ALA A 25 10.63 3.35 -3.04
C ALA A 25 10.69 4.89 -2.96
N ASN A 26 10.05 5.51 -1.97
CA ASN A 26 10.21 6.95 -1.74
C ASN A 26 11.65 7.33 -1.36
N ALA A 27 12.30 6.55 -0.49
CA ALA A 27 13.69 6.80 -0.11
C ALA A 27 14.67 6.61 -1.28
N GLU A 28 14.37 5.68 -2.19
CA GLU A 28 15.10 5.47 -3.44
C GLU A 28 14.93 6.65 -4.39
N ILE A 29 13.71 7.18 -4.53
CA ILE A 29 13.45 8.43 -5.29
C ILE A 29 14.28 9.58 -4.71
N ASP A 30 14.24 9.80 -3.39
CA ASP A 30 15.01 10.87 -2.73
C ASP A 30 16.52 10.70 -2.96
N THR A 31 17.00 9.46 -2.94
CA THR A 31 18.41 9.13 -3.20
C THR A 31 18.77 9.41 -4.65
N ALA A 32 17.93 8.99 -5.60
CA ALA A 32 18.13 9.21 -7.02
C ALA A 32 18.10 10.71 -7.38
N ILE A 33 17.24 11.51 -6.75
CA ILE A 33 17.22 12.97 -6.89
C ILE A 33 18.54 13.57 -6.40
N ARG A 34 18.99 13.18 -5.20
CA ARG A 34 20.26 13.70 -4.63
C ARG A 34 21.48 13.33 -5.45
N SER A 35 21.45 12.21 -6.15
CA SER A 35 22.54 11.76 -7.03
C SER A 35 22.34 12.14 -8.50
N GLU A 36 21.31 12.91 -8.83
CA GLU A 36 20.93 13.27 -10.22
C GLU A 36 20.78 12.05 -11.16
N ASN A 37 20.38 10.90 -10.60
CA ASN A 37 20.17 9.67 -11.35
C ASN A 37 18.71 9.56 -11.80
N TRP A 38 18.37 10.32 -12.85
CA TRP A 38 16.99 10.42 -13.35
C TRP A 38 16.42 9.10 -13.85
N TYR A 39 17.25 8.20 -14.36
CA TYR A 39 16.82 6.86 -14.80
C TYR A 39 16.34 6.00 -13.63
N ALA A 40 17.01 6.07 -12.48
CA ALA A 40 16.62 5.33 -11.29
C ALA A 40 15.27 5.79 -10.71
N ILE A 41 14.88 7.05 -10.95
CA ILE A 41 13.58 7.57 -10.51
C ILE A 41 12.44 6.83 -11.20
N GLU A 42 12.57 6.48 -12.48
CA GLU A 42 11.51 5.78 -13.21
C GLU A 42 11.22 4.41 -12.58
N SER A 43 12.27 3.62 -12.30
CA SER A 43 12.13 2.33 -11.63
C SER A 43 11.49 2.48 -10.24
N ALA A 44 12.01 3.40 -9.42
CA ALA A 44 11.49 3.60 -8.08
C ALA A 44 10.03 4.10 -8.06
N GLN A 45 9.60 4.88 -9.07
CA GLN A 45 8.19 5.29 -9.22
C GLN A 45 7.29 4.12 -9.65
N GLN A 46 7.77 3.21 -10.48
CA GLN A 46 7.04 1.99 -10.84
C GLN A 46 6.84 1.11 -9.60
N ASP A 47 7.90 0.89 -8.82
CA ASP A 47 7.83 0.13 -7.57
C ASP A 47 6.87 0.79 -6.57
N ARG A 48 6.98 2.10 -6.38
CA ARG A 48 6.05 2.87 -5.55
C ARG A 48 4.59 2.68 -5.97
N SER A 49 4.32 2.71 -7.28
CA SER A 49 2.97 2.54 -7.82
C SER A 49 2.45 1.12 -7.60
N LEU A 50 3.30 0.10 -7.78
CA LEU A 50 2.96 -1.30 -7.51
C LEU A 50 2.57 -1.49 -6.04
N GLN A 51 3.37 -0.96 -5.11
CA GLN A 51 3.09 -1.07 -3.68
C GLN A 51 1.83 -0.30 -3.26
N ALA A 52 1.60 0.90 -3.83
CA ALA A 52 0.38 1.66 -3.58
C ALA A 52 -0.87 0.90 -4.06
N ASN A 53 -0.79 0.26 -5.23
CA ASN A 53 -1.88 -0.55 -5.76
C ASN A 53 -2.15 -1.78 -4.88
N ALA A 54 -1.12 -2.47 -4.40
CA ALA A 54 -1.27 -3.59 -3.47
C ALA A 54 -1.98 -3.18 -2.18
N ILE A 55 -1.58 -2.04 -1.58
CA ILE A 55 -2.25 -1.47 -0.41
C ILE A 55 -3.72 -1.18 -0.71
N ALA A 56 -4.01 -0.49 -1.83
CA ALA A 56 -5.37 -0.15 -2.22
C ALA A 56 -6.26 -1.39 -2.38
N LEU A 57 -5.76 -2.45 -3.02
CA LEU A 57 -6.50 -3.70 -3.20
C LEU A 57 -6.86 -4.36 -1.86
N ILE A 58 -5.96 -4.34 -0.89
CA ILE A 58 -6.24 -4.84 0.46
C ILE A 58 -7.33 -3.98 1.11
N PHE A 59 -7.21 -2.65 1.06
CA PHE A 59 -8.25 -1.77 1.61
C PHE A 59 -9.61 -2.00 0.95
N HIS A 60 -9.68 -2.11 -0.37
CA HIS A 60 -10.93 -2.38 -1.10
C HIS A 60 -11.56 -3.71 -0.67
N LYS A 61 -10.77 -4.77 -0.55
CA LYS A 61 -11.24 -6.10 -0.09
C LYS A 61 -12.00 -6.02 1.24
N TYR A 62 -11.54 -5.18 2.17
CA TYR A 62 -12.13 -5.08 3.49
C TYR A 62 -13.23 -4.00 3.56
N ALA A 63 -13.07 -2.88 2.86
CA ALA A 63 -14.06 -1.82 2.82
C ALA A 63 -15.42 -2.28 2.26
N ASP A 64 -15.41 -3.08 1.19
CA ASP A 64 -16.62 -3.61 0.55
C ASP A 64 -17.36 -4.63 1.43
N VAL A 65 -16.65 -5.38 2.27
CA VAL A 65 -17.25 -6.33 3.22
C VAL A 65 -18.01 -5.60 4.33
N THR A 66 -17.50 -4.47 4.81
CA THR A 66 -18.17 -3.61 5.80
C THR A 66 -19.48 -3.01 5.29
N ALA A 67 -19.56 -2.61 4.01
CA ALA A 67 -20.78 -2.04 3.43
C ALA A 67 -21.94 -3.06 3.43
N LYS A 68 -21.68 -4.31 3.06
CA LYS A 68 -22.69 -5.38 3.04
C LYS A 68 -23.16 -5.82 4.43
N GLN A 69 -22.34 -5.63 5.46
CA GLN A 69 -22.74 -5.92 6.85
C GLN A 69 -23.67 -4.83 7.44
N GLY A 70 -23.66 -3.61 6.88
CA GLY A 70 -24.55 -2.52 7.29
C GLY A 70 -25.93 -2.52 6.62
N GLU A 71 -26.11 -3.23 5.50
CA GLU A 71 -27.41 -3.35 4.80
C GLU A 71 -28.37 -4.38 5.42
N HIS A 72 -27.88 -5.19 6.36
CA HIS A 72 -28.67 -6.21 7.06
C HIS A 72 -29.14 -5.79 8.48
N LEU A 73 -29.00 -4.52 8.83
CA LEU A 73 -29.51 -3.91 10.07
C LEU A 73 -30.66 -2.96 9.77
#